data_AF-A0A7Z9LC49-F1
#
_entry.id   AF-A0A7Z9LC49-F1
#
_cell.length_a   1.000
_cell.length_b   1.000
_cell.length_c   1.000
_cell.angle_alpha   90.00
_cell.angle_beta   90.00
_cell.angle_gamma   90.00
#
_symmetry.space_group_name_H-M   'P 1'
#
loop_
_entity.id
_entity.type
_entity.pdbx_description
1 polymer ?
#
loop_
_entity_poly.entity_id
_entity_poly.type
_entity_poly.pdbx_seq_one_letter_code
_entity_poly.pdbx_strand_id
1 'polypeptide(L)'
;MNLPRGNAVIAQSGGPTVVINQSLVGCIEALRDFGSVDGIFGARNAVSGMVRDDLVELTETDAKRLDAIAVTPGAVLGSSRDKPDEEYCRRIFEKLAARDICWFFYIGGNDSADTCRIISEVAATSGSELRAFHIPKTIDNDLVLNDHTPGFPSAARFVACAVMGDSLDNKALPGIKIDVIMGRHAGFLTAASVLARTDAGSGPHLVYLPETVFDIDRFIADVDRVYSQEGRCVIAVSEGVHDAAGTAIAQKLAEDLEGEVERDAHGNVQLSGSGALG
;
A
#
# COMPACT_ATOMS: atom_id res chain seq x y z
N MET A 1 -27.46 19.84 13.31
CA MET A 1 -26.08 20.03 13.80
C MET A 1 -25.38 20.97 12.84
N ASN A 2 -24.80 22.06 13.33
CA ASN A 2 -23.91 22.87 12.49
C ASN A 2 -22.63 22.05 12.25
N LEU A 3 -22.14 22.05 11.00
CA LEU A 3 -20.84 21.47 10.68
C LEU A 3 -19.74 22.45 11.16
N PRO A 4 -18.58 21.93 11.62
CA PRO A 4 -17.47 22.79 11.98
C PRO A 4 -16.99 23.56 10.77
N ARG A 5 -16.49 24.77 10.97
CA ARG A 5 -15.97 25.63 9.91
C ARG A 5 -14.50 25.88 10.15
N GLY A 6 -13.68 25.65 9.13
CA GLY A 6 -12.25 25.88 9.19
C GLY A 6 -11.52 25.32 7.99
N ASN A 7 -10.20 25.21 8.08
CA ASN A 7 -9.36 24.72 7.01
C ASN A 7 -9.39 23.19 6.90
N ALA A 8 -9.07 22.68 5.72
CA ALA A 8 -8.85 21.28 5.44
C ALA A 8 -7.38 21.01 5.17
N VAL A 9 -6.87 19.86 5.61
CA VAL A 9 -5.56 19.34 5.19
C VAL A 9 -5.70 17.94 4.63
N ILE A 10 -5.06 17.72 3.49
CA ILE A 10 -5.01 16.42 2.81
C ILE A 10 -3.55 15.96 2.78
N ALA A 11 -3.32 14.68 3.03
CA ALA A 11 -1.98 14.10 2.97
C ALA A 11 -1.99 12.72 2.32
N GLN A 12 -0.84 12.37 1.72
CA GLN A 12 -0.61 11.09 1.05
C GLN A 12 0.39 10.27 1.85
N SER A 13 0.12 8.98 2.04
CA SER A 13 0.98 8.10 2.85
C SER A 13 1.03 6.67 2.34
N GLY A 14 2.02 5.93 2.86
CA GLY A 14 2.37 4.57 2.45
C GLY A 14 3.01 4.50 1.08
N GLY A 15 3.01 3.29 0.50
CA GLY A 15 3.51 3.03 -0.85
C GLY A 15 2.73 3.82 -1.91
N PRO A 16 3.42 4.58 -2.79
CA PRO A 16 2.77 5.28 -3.90
C PRO A 16 2.08 4.29 -4.85
N THR A 17 0.92 4.69 -5.38
CA THR A 17 0.17 3.90 -6.37
C THR A 17 -0.17 4.75 -7.59
N VAL A 18 -0.70 4.13 -8.62
CA VAL A 18 -1.16 4.86 -9.82
C VAL A 18 -2.43 5.69 -9.58
N VAL A 19 -3.08 5.57 -8.43
CA VAL A 19 -4.38 6.23 -8.14
C VAL A 19 -4.32 7.27 -7.01
N ILE A 20 -3.23 7.34 -6.23
CA ILE A 20 -3.16 8.18 -5.03
C ILE A 20 -3.34 9.68 -5.33
N ASN A 21 -2.84 10.15 -6.47
CA ASN A 21 -3.05 11.53 -6.91
C ASN A 21 -4.48 11.78 -7.38
N GLN A 22 -5.13 10.78 -8.00
CA GLN A 22 -6.54 10.89 -8.37
C GLN A 22 -7.44 10.99 -7.13
N SER A 23 -7.14 10.23 -6.07
CA SER A 23 -7.83 10.37 -4.77
C SER A 23 -7.63 11.75 -4.13
N LEU A 24 -6.42 12.32 -4.23
CA LEU A 24 -6.13 13.68 -3.77
C LEU A 24 -6.96 14.70 -4.53
N VAL A 25 -6.98 14.62 -5.86
CA VAL A 25 -7.73 15.56 -6.71
C VAL A 25 -9.23 15.49 -6.43
N GLY A 26 -9.80 14.27 -6.36
CA GLY A 26 -11.23 14.11 -6.05
C GLY A 26 -11.61 14.66 -4.67
N CYS A 27 -10.70 14.58 -3.69
CA CYS A 27 -10.89 15.20 -2.38
C CYS A 27 -10.87 16.74 -2.46
N ILE A 28 -9.91 17.33 -3.19
CA ILE A 28 -9.83 18.78 -3.40
C ILE A 28 -11.11 19.29 -4.07
N GLU A 29 -11.55 18.65 -5.15
CA GLU A 29 -12.76 19.02 -5.88
C GLU A 29 -14.00 18.97 -5.00
N ALA A 30 -14.18 17.88 -4.23
CA ALA A 30 -15.30 17.76 -3.29
C ALA A 30 -15.27 18.82 -2.19
N LEU A 31 -14.08 19.19 -1.69
CA LEU A 31 -13.94 20.20 -0.62
C LEU A 31 -14.21 21.62 -1.11
N ARG A 32 -13.95 21.93 -2.39
CA ARG A 32 -14.30 23.25 -2.97
C ARG A 32 -15.79 23.52 -2.96
N ASP A 33 -16.58 22.47 -3.17
CA ASP A 33 -18.04 22.54 -3.16
C ASP A 33 -18.61 22.39 -1.73
N PHE A 34 -17.76 22.09 -0.75
CA PHE A 34 -18.14 21.86 0.63
C PHE A 34 -18.14 23.17 1.43
N GLY A 35 -19.33 23.76 1.64
CA GLY A 35 -19.52 25.09 2.23
C GLY A 35 -19.05 25.32 3.68
N SER A 36 -18.33 24.36 4.28
CA SER A 36 -17.76 24.43 5.62
C SER A 36 -16.23 24.38 5.65
N VAL A 37 -15.57 24.51 4.49
CA VAL A 37 -14.12 24.61 4.35
C VAL A 37 -13.73 26.00 3.87
N ASP A 38 -12.82 26.66 4.60
CA ASP A 38 -12.33 28.01 4.26
C ASP A 38 -11.07 27.97 3.38
N GLY A 39 -10.22 26.95 3.55
CA GLY A 39 -9.00 26.75 2.77
C GLY A 39 -8.58 25.27 2.74
N ILE A 40 -7.92 24.84 1.67
CA ILE A 40 -7.48 23.47 1.41
C ILE A 40 -5.96 23.44 1.34
N PHE A 41 -5.34 22.68 2.22
CA PHE A 41 -3.89 22.50 2.30
C PHE A 41 -3.48 21.08 1.96
N GLY A 42 -2.30 20.91 1.35
CA GLY A 42 -1.63 19.63 1.19
C GLY A 42 -0.43 19.53 2.14
N ALA A 43 -0.33 18.48 2.96
CA ALA A 43 0.88 18.26 3.77
C ALA A 43 1.96 17.55 2.95
N ARG A 44 3.14 18.17 2.81
CA ARG A 44 4.25 17.56 2.08
C ARG A 44 4.90 16.46 2.91
N ASN A 45 5.10 15.29 2.33
CA ASN A 45 5.69 14.13 3.01
C ASN A 45 4.88 13.72 4.24
N ALA A 46 3.55 13.63 4.07
CA ALA A 46 2.62 13.07 5.04
C ALA A 46 2.69 13.71 6.44
N VAL A 47 2.58 12.88 7.48
CA VAL A 47 2.67 13.22 8.91
C VAL A 47 3.93 14.00 9.27
N SER A 48 5.06 13.74 8.60
CA SER A 48 6.31 14.47 8.82
C SER A 48 6.20 15.94 8.39
N GLY A 49 5.44 16.21 7.33
CA GLY A 49 5.14 17.57 6.89
C GLY A 49 4.27 18.31 7.89
N MET A 50 3.24 17.64 8.42
CA MET A 50 2.31 18.23 9.39
C MET A 50 3.03 18.68 10.66
N VAL A 51 3.93 17.84 11.19
CA VAL A 51 4.72 18.19 12.38
C VAL A 51 5.68 19.36 12.12
N ARG A 52 6.25 19.42 10.91
CA ARG A 52 7.16 20.49 10.47
C ARG A 52 6.45 21.74 9.96
N ASP A 53 5.12 21.72 9.92
CA ASP A 53 4.30 22.79 9.36
C ASP A 53 4.56 23.06 7.86
N ASP A 54 4.99 22.03 7.11
CA ASP A 54 5.27 22.07 5.67
C ASP A 54 4.00 21.76 4.86
N LEU A 55 3.14 22.78 4.80
CA LEU A 55 1.87 22.73 4.05
C LEU A 55 1.95 23.57 2.77
N VAL A 56 1.36 23.06 1.69
CA VAL A 56 1.15 23.79 0.45
C VAL A 56 -0.32 24.17 0.30
N GLU A 57 -0.59 25.41 -0.08
CA GLU A 57 -1.94 25.90 -0.39
C GLU A 57 -2.45 25.26 -1.69
N LEU A 58 -3.66 24.68 -1.64
CA LEU A 58 -4.30 23.99 -2.76
C LEU A 58 -5.64 24.60 -3.18
N THR A 59 -6.21 25.52 -2.40
CA THR A 59 -7.56 26.08 -2.62
C THR A 59 -7.76 26.56 -4.05
N GLU A 60 -6.82 27.34 -4.58
CA GLU A 60 -6.90 27.99 -5.89
C GLU A 60 -6.18 27.23 -7.03
N THR A 61 -5.85 25.94 -6.82
CA THR A 61 -5.20 25.12 -7.87
C THR A 61 -6.08 25.02 -9.12
N ASP A 62 -5.60 25.48 -10.26
CA ASP A 62 -6.42 25.48 -11.49
C ASP A 62 -6.78 24.06 -11.96
N ALA A 63 -7.92 23.94 -12.65
CA ALA A 63 -8.46 22.64 -13.10
C ALA A 63 -7.48 21.88 -14.01
N LYS A 64 -6.75 22.57 -14.92
CA LYS A 64 -5.78 21.90 -15.79
C LYS A 64 -4.64 21.27 -15.01
N ARG A 65 -4.19 21.93 -13.94
CA ARG A 65 -3.17 21.40 -13.05
C ARG A 65 -3.70 20.21 -12.24
N LEU A 66 -4.93 20.27 -11.76
CA LEU A 66 -5.58 19.14 -11.10
C LEU A 66 -5.72 17.94 -12.03
N ASP A 67 -6.17 18.14 -13.28
CA ASP A 67 -6.26 17.09 -14.30
C ASP A 67 -4.89 16.44 -14.56
N ALA A 68 -3.83 17.24 -14.68
CA ALA A 68 -2.47 16.75 -14.87
C ALA A 68 -1.98 15.93 -13.66
N ILE A 69 -2.28 16.37 -12.45
CA ILE A 69 -1.96 15.64 -11.22
C ILE A 69 -2.72 14.32 -11.18
N ALA A 70 -4.03 14.32 -11.48
CA ALA A 70 -4.90 13.16 -11.38
C ALA A 70 -4.41 11.98 -12.23
N VAL A 71 -3.88 12.25 -13.43
CA VAL A 71 -3.37 11.23 -14.35
C VAL A 71 -1.89 10.87 -14.12
N THR A 72 -1.21 11.56 -13.21
CA THR A 72 0.21 11.29 -12.90
C THR A 72 0.30 10.22 -11.80
N PRO A 73 0.94 9.06 -12.05
CA PRO A 73 1.19 8.07 -11.01
C PRO A 73 2.08 8.59 -9.87
N GLY A 74 2.03 7.91 -8.72
CA GLY A 74 2.86 8.25 -7.56
C GLY A 74 2.20 9.30 -6.66
N ALA A 75 2.91 9.78 -5.65
CA ALA A 75 2.38 10.69 -4.62
C ALA A 75 2.97 12.11 -4.80
N VAL A 76 2.20 13.04 -5.38
CA VAL A 76 2.66 14.40 -5.69
C VAL A 76 3.03 15.22 -4.45
N LEU A 77 2.38 14.96 -3.31
CA LEU A 77 2.73 15.60 -2.04
C LEU A 77 3.90 14.90 -1.34
N GLY A 78 4.37 13.76 -1.85
CA GLY A 78 5.30 12.88 -1.15
C GLY A 78 4.60 12.05 -0.07
N SER A 79 5.33 11.09 0.47
CA SER A 79 4.89 10.17 1.53
C SER A 79 5.90 10.20 2.68
N SER A 80 5.55 9.63 3.83
CA SER A 80 6.48 9.43 4.95
C SER A 80 6.57 7.95 5.30
N ARG A 81 7.69 7.59 5.95
CA ARG A 81 7.89 6.30 6.60
C ARG A 81 7.70 6.38 8.12
N ASP A 82 7.41 7.57 8.64
CA ASP A 82 7.11 7.76 10.06
C ASP A 82 5.84 6.99 10.40
N LYS A 83 5.90 6.19 11.48
CA LYS A 83 4.74 5.54 12.08
C LYS A 83 4.28 6.36 13.27
N PRO A 84 3.18 7.12 13.16
CA PRO A 84 2.72 7.97 14.25
C PRO A 84 2.24 7.12 15.42
N ASP A 85 2.87 7.27 16.57
CA ASP A 85 2.29 6.85 17.83
C ASP A 85 1.34 7.94 18.36
N GLU A 86 0.83 7.73 19.57
CA GLU A 86 -0.11 8.64 20.21
C GLU A 86 0.51 10.03 20.50
N GLU A 87 1.79 10.08 20.88
CA GLU A 87 2.51 11.33 21.13
C GLU A 87 2.74 12.11 19.84
N TYR A 88 3.15 11.41 18.78
CA TYR A 88 3.32 11.97 17.45
C TYR A 88 2.00 12.53 16.93
N CYS A 89 0.90 11.77 17.07
CA CYS A 89 -0.44 12.23 16.69
C CYS A 89 -0.91 13.45 17.48
N ARG A 90 -0.58 13.54 18.76
CA ARG A 90 -0.86 14.74 19.58
C ARG A 90 -0.12 15.96 19.05
N ARG A 91 1.16 15.82 18.67
CA ARG A 91 1.94 16.89 18.05
C ARG A 91 1.36 17.32 16.70
N ILE A 92 0.90 16.37 15.87
CA ILE A 92 0.18 16.68 14.64
C ILE A 92 -1.07 17.50 14.98
N PHE A 93 -1.91 17.00 15.87
CA PHE A 93 -3.15 17.66 16.26
C PHE A 93 -2.93 19.11 16.71
N GLU A 94 -1.92 19.38 17.55
CA GLU A 94 -1.56 20.73 17.98
C GLU A 94 -1.19 21.64 16.81
N LYS A 95 -0.42 21.13 15.83
CA LYS A 95 -0.07 21.87 14.60
C LYS A 95 -1.29 22.15 13.73
N LEU A 96 -2.19 21.18 13.59
CA LEU A 96 -3.42 21.34 12.83
C LEU A 96 -4.35 22.37 13.48
N ALA A 97 -4.52 22.31 14.80
CA ALA A 97 -5.33 23.25 15.57
C ALA A 97 -4.79 24.68 15.46
N ALA A 98 -3.46 24.87 15.48
CA ALA A 98 -2.83 26.18 15.31
C ALA A 98 -3.06 26.81 13.92
N ARG A 99 -3.56 26.04 12.95
CA ARG A 99 -3.92 26.49 11.59
C ARG A 99 -5.42 26.52 11.33
N ASP A 100 -6.23 26.47 12.38
CA ASP A 100 -7.69 26.40 12.28
C ASP A 100 -8.17 25.24 11.38
N ILE A 101 -7.43 24.11 11.37
CA ILE A 101 -7.81 22.94 10.58
C ILE A 101 -8.88 22.15 11.33
N CYS A 102 -10.05 22.04 10.72
CA CYS A 102 -11.17 21.24 11.22
C CYS A 102 -11.37 19.95 10.42
N TRP A 103 -10.75 19.82 9.26
CA TRP A 103 -10.97 18.71 8.35
C TRP A 103 -9.64 18.06 7.97
N PHE A 104 -9.40 16.84 8.44
CA PHE A 104 -8.20 16.08 8.14
C PHE A 104 -8.52 14.90 7.23
N PHE A 105 -7.89 14.83 6.06
CA PHE A 105 -8.01 13.73 5.11
C PHE A 105 -6.67 13.03 4.91
N TYR A 106 -6.63 11.71 5.11
CA TYR A 106 -5.40 10.95 4.96
C TYR A 106 -5.56 9.79 3.98
N ILE A 107 -4.81 9.88 2.88
CA ILE A 107 -4.87 8.91 1.77
C ILE A 107 -3.80 7.85 2.00
N GLY A 108 -4.20 6.60 2.19
CA GLY A 108 -3.24 5.55 2.51
C GLY A 108 -3.84 4.19 2.86
N GLY A 109 -2.98 3.29 3.34
CA GLY A 109 -3.36 1.95 3.80
C GLY A 109 -3.70 1.90 5.29
N ASN A 110 -3.46 0.75 5.92
CA ASN A 110 -3.80 0.48 7.33
C ASN A 110 -3.22 1.51 8.31
N ASP A 111 -1.93 1.85 8.20
CA ASP A 111 -1.29 2.83 9.10
C ASP A 111 -1.94 4.22 9.00
N SER A 112 -2.45 4.60 7.82
CA SER A 112 -3.18 5.86 7.63
C SER A 112 -4.56 5.83 8.28
N ALA A 113 -5.25 4.69 8.21
CA ALA A 113 -6.52 4.49 8.92
C ALA A 113 -6.32 4.61 10.44
N ASP A 114 -5.27 3.98 10.97
CA ASP A 114 -4.94 4.05 12.39
C ASP A 114 -4.54 5.46 12.84
N THR A 115 -3.76 6.18 12.03
CA THR A 115 -3.43 7.59 12.28
C THR A 115 -4.70 8.46 12.35
N CYS A 116 -5.65 8.26 11.43
CA CYS A 116 -6.93 8.98 11.46
C CYS A 116 -7.73 8.68 12.73
N ARG A 117 -7.75 7.40 13.18
CA ARG A 117 -8.41 6.99 14.42
C ARG A 117 -7.81 7.72 15.62
N ILE A 118 -6.48 7.69 15.79
CA ILE A 118 -5.80 8.34 16.92
C ILE A 118 -6.04 9.85 16.92
N ILE A 119 -5.89 10.53 15.76
CA ILE A 119 -6.15 11.97 15.67
C ILE A 119 -7.62 12.30 16.00
N SER A 120 -8.57 11.48 15.57
CA SER A 120 -9.99 11.65 15.91
C SER A 120 -10.25 11.49 17.42
N GLU A 121 -9.60 10.53 18.08
CA GLU A 121 -9.72 10.31 19.52
C GLU A 121 -9.10 11.48 20.33
N VAL A 122 -7.94 11.97 19.89
CA VAL A 122 -7.29 13.15 20.49
C VAL A 122 -8.16 14.41 20.33
N ALA A 123 -8.75 14.62 19.16
CA ALA A 123 -9.65 15.74 18.92
C ALA A 123 -10.89 15.68 19.84
N ALA A 124 -11.52 14.50 19.95
CA ALA A 124 -12.71 14.30 20.79
C ALA A 124 -12.41 14.55 22.27
N THR A 125 -11.28 14.05 22.79
CA THR A 125 -10.88 14.25 24.19
C THR A 125 -10.45 15.68 24.50
N SER A 126 -9.99 16.42 23.49
CA SER A 126 -9.59 17.83 23.62
C SER A 126 -10.74 18.82 23.42
N GLY A 127 -11.97 18.35 23.13
CA GLY A 127 -13.12 19.20 22.80
C GLY A 127 -12.99 19.96 21.48
N SER A 128 -12.09 19.52 20.60
CA SER A 128 -11.91 20.10 19.27
C SER A 128 -12.96 19.59 18.30
N GLU A 129 -13.37 20.44 17.36
CA GLU A 129 -14.29 20.05 16.30
C GLU A 129 -13.59 19.41 15.08
N LEU A 130 -12.27 19.15 15.16
CA LEU A 130 -11.52 18.48 14.12
C LEU A 130 -12.08 17.08 13.83
N ARG A 131 -12.29 16.79 12.55
CA ARG A 131 -12.75 15.50 12.05
C ARG A 131 -11.71 14.89 11.12
N ALA A 132 -11.36 13.63 11.37
CA ALA A 132 -10.42 12.87 10.57
C ALA A 132 -11.13 11.87 9.66
N PHE A 133 -10.70 11.80 8.41
CA PHE A 133 -11.25 10.94 7.37
C PHE A 133 -10.12 10.17 6.68
N HIS A 134 -10.23 8.85 6.69
CA HIS A 134 -9.36 8.00 5.90
C HIS A 134 -9.88 7.93 4.46
N ILE A 135 -8.98 8.07 3.49
CA ILE A 135 -9.25 7.84 2.07
C ILE A 135 -8.51 6.55 1.69
N PRO A 136 -9.23 5.42 1.52
CA PRO A 136 -8.64 4.12 1.25
C PRO A 136 -7.74 4.11 0.01
N LYS A 137 -6.49 3.67 0.18
CA LYS A 137 -5.57 3.39 -0.92
C LYS A 137 -4.53 2.35 -0.51
N THR A 138 -4.56 1.19 -1.15
CA THR A 138 -3.51 0.18 -1.02
C THR A 138 -3.47 -0.71 -2.26
N ILE A 139 -2.33 -1.36 -2.51
CA ILE A 139 -2.24 -2.43 -3.50
C ILE A 139 -2.56 -3.79 -2.88
N ASP A 140 -2.47 -3.92 -1.56
CA ASP A 140 -2.56 -5.19 -0.84
C ASP A 140 -4.02 -5.70 -0.74
N ASN A 141 -4.99 -4.79 -0.93
CA ASN A 141 -6.43 -5.06 -0.81
C ASN A 141 -6.87 -5.58 0.56
N ASP A 142 -6.21 -5.13 1.61
CA ASP A 142 -6.31 -5.67 2.98
C ASP A 142 -7.04 -4.75 3.97
N LEU A 143 -7.67 -3.67 3.47
CA LEU A 143 -8.46 -2.78 4.30
C LEU A 143 -9.81 -3.43 4.63
N VAL A 144 -10.02 -3.71 5.92
CA VAL A 144 -11.27 -4.31 6.43
C VAL A 144 -12.49 -3.52 5.93
N LEU A 145 -13.59 -4.24 5.64
CA LEU A 145 -14.85 -3.73 5.08
C LEU A 145 -14.81 -3.28 3.62
N ASN A 146 -13.68 -3.41 2.94
CA ASN A 146 -13.57 -3.13 1.50
C ASN A 146 -13.43 -4.45 0.73
N ASP A 147 -14.21 -4.61 -0.35
CA ASP A 147 -14.04 -5.71 -1.30
C ASP A 147 -12.87 -5.43 -2.26
N HIS A 148 -12.79 -4.20 -2.78
CA HIS A 148 -11.69 -3.71 -3.61
C HIS A 148 -11.24 -2.31 -3.18
N THR A 149 -9.96 -2.16 -2.83
CA THR A 149 -9.37 -0.86 -2.48
C THR A 149 -8.81 -0.16 -3.71
N PRO A 150 -8.90 1.18 -3.80
CA PRO A 150 -8.22 1.95 -4.84
C PRO A 150 -6.72 1.65 -4.90
N GLY A 151 -6.25 1.21 -6.06
CA GLY A 151 -4.85 0.85 -6.31
C GLY A 151 -4.68 -0.64 -6.63
N PHE A 152 -5.43 -1.50 -5.95
CA PHE A 152 -5.35 -2.96 -6.13
C PHE A 152 -5.60 -3.41 -7.58
N PRO A 153 -6.70 -3.01 -8.28
CA PRO A 153 -6.95 -3.51 -9.64
C PRO A 153 -5.83 -3.20 -10.63
N SER A 154 -5.20 -2.03 -10.51
CA SER A 154 -4.07 -1.63 -11.36
C SER A 154 -2.83 -2.49 -11.08
N ALA A 155 -2.54 -2.76 -9.80
CA ALA A 155 -1.42 -3.60 -9.40
C ALA A 155 -1.67 -5.09 -9.75
N ALA A 156 -2.89 -5.59 -9.57
CA ALA A 156 -3.33 -6.92 -9.98
C ALA A 156 -3.16 -7.13 -11.49
N ARG A 157 -3.56 -6.14 -12.31
CA ARG A 157 -3.33 -6.18 -13.76
C ARG A 157 -1.85 -6.23 -14.10
N PHE A 158 -1.02 -5.43 -13.40
CA PHE A 158 0.43 -5.46 -13.61
C PHE A 158 1.01 -6.84 -13.30
N VAL A 159 0.66 -7.43 -12.15
CA VAL A 159 1.10 -8.79 -11.76
C VAL A 159 0.68 -9.82 -12.81
N ALA A 160 -0.59 -9.81 -13.24
CA ALA A 160 -1.08 -10.73 -14.26
C ALA A 160 -0.29 -10.60 -15.57
N CYS A 161 -0.04 -9.38 -16.05
CA CYS A 161 0.74 -9.14 -17.25
C CYS A 161 2.22 -9.56 -17.10
N ALA A 162 2.83 -9.30 -15.94
CA ALA A 162 4.21 -9.67 -15.67
C ALA A 162 4.38 -11.20 -15.67
N VAL A 163 3.53 -11.92 -14.94
CA VAL A 163 3.57 -13.39 -14.87
C VAL A 163 3.21 -14.03 -16.21
N MET A 164 2.34 -13.41 -17.00
CA MET A 164 2.07 -13.84 -18.38
C MET A 164 3.33 -13.75 -19.25
N GLY A 165 4.03 -12.61 -19.19
CA GLY A 165 5.31 -12.43 -19.87
C GLY A 165 6.36 -13.44 -19.40
N ASP A 166 6.50 -13.61 -18.08
CA ASP A 166 7.44 -14.56 -17.50
C ASP A 166 7.14 -16.01 -17.92
N SER A 167 5.84 -16.38 -17.97
CA SER A 167 5.45 -17.71 -18.38
C SER A 167 5.77 -18.00 -19.84
N LEU A 168 5.63 -17.00 -20.73
CA LEU A 168 6.02 -17.12 -22.13
C LEU A 168 7.54 -17.22 -22.29
N ASP A 169 8.30 -16.43 -21.53
CA ASP A 169 9.76 -16.54 -21.50
C ASP A 169 10.21 -17.91 -21.00
N ASN A 170 9.59 -18.42 -19.93
CA ASN A 170 9.85 -19.75 -19.39
C ASN A 170 9.41 -20.89 -20.33
N LYS A 171 8.45 -20.67 -21.25
CA LYS A 171 8.15 -21.62 -22.34
C LYS A 171 9.31 -21.69 -23.36
N ALA A 172 9.99 -20.57 -23.61
CA ALA A 172 11.11 -20.49 -24.56
C ALA A 172 12.44 -20.97 -23.96
N LEU A 173 12.66 -20.72 -22.66
CA LEU A 173 13.83 -21.12 -21.89
C LEU A 173 13.36 -21.90 -20.64
N PRO A 174 13.13 -23.22 -20.77
CA PRO A 174 12.58 -24.03 -19.70
C PRO A 174 13.45 -24.04 -18.44
N GLY A 175 12.78 -24.00 -17.29
CA GLY A 175 13.41 -23.96 -15.97
C GLY A 175 12.38 -23.72 -14.88
N ILE A 176 12.85 -23.54 -13.65
CA ILE A 176 12.01 -23.15 -12.50
C ILE A 176 12.18 -21.65 -12.29
N LYS A 177 11.06 -20.93 -12.17
CA LYS A 177 11.02 -19.49 -11.89
C LYS A 177 10.07 -19.21 -10.74
N ILE A 178 10.50 -18.35 -9.82
CA ILE A 178 9.76 -17.97 -8.63
C ILE A 178 9.51 -16.47 -8.69
N ASP A 179 8.27 -16.09 -8.96
CA ASP A 179 7.79 -14.71 -8.94
C ASP A 179 7.35 -14.37 -7.50
N VAL A 180 8.18 -13.62 -6.79
CA VAL A 180 7.86 -13.11 -5.44
C VAL A 180 7.04 -11.83 -5.57
N ILE A 181 5.80 -11.87 -5.10
CA ILE A 181 4.79 -10.83 -5.31
C ILE A 181 4.46 -10.13 -4.00
N MET A 182 4.39 -8.80 -4.05
CA MET A 182 4.01 -7.95 -2.91
C MET A 182 2.62 -8.28 -2.36
N GLY A 183 2.34 -7.79 -1.16
CA GLY A 183 1.05 -7.96 -0.48
C GLY A 183 1.19 -8.28 1.00
N ARG A 184 2.43 -8.53 1.46
CA ARG A 184 2.77 -8.88 2.84
C ARG A 184 1.86 -9.99 3.38
N HIS A 185 0.89 -9.63 4.22
CA HIS A 185 -0.01 -10.58 4.88
C HIS A 185 -1.29 -10.89 4.09
N ALA A 186 -1.48 -10.29 2.91
CA ALA A 186 -2.65 -10.46 2.07
C ALA A 186 -2.26 -11.01 0.69
N GLY A 187 -2.89 -12.12 0.31
CA GLY A 187 -2.60 -12.87 -0.91
C GLY A 187 -3.30 -12.37 -2.16
N PHE A 188 -4.11 -11.30 -2.10
CA PHE A 188 -4.93 -10.85 -3.22
C PHE A 188 -4.11 -10.54 -4.49
N LEU A 189 -2.96 -9.89 -4.34
CA LEU A 189 -2.06 -9.60 -5.46
C LEU A 189 -1.46 -10.87 -6.05
N THR A 190 -0.93 -11.74 -5.21
CA THR A 190 -0.37 -13.03 -5.63
C THR A 190 -1.45 -13.89 -6.30
N ALA A 191 -2.68 -13.91 -5.79
CA ALA A 191 -3.80 -14.63 -6.39
C ALA A 191 -4.16 -14.09 -7.78
N ALA A 192 -4.06 -12.78 -8.00
CA ALA A 192 -4.31 -12.17 -9.30
C ALA A 192 -3.35 -12.66 -10.41
N SER A 193 -2.18 -13.21 -10.05
CA SER A 193 -1.26 -13.84 -11.01
C SER A 193 -1.91 -14.96 -11.83
N VAL A 194 -2.94 -15.63 -11.30
CA VAL A 194 -3.69 -16.69 -11.99
C VAL A 194 -4.36 -16.19 -13.27
N LEU A 195 -4.65 -14.88 -13.37
CA LEU A 195 -5.17 -14.27 -14.59
C LEU A 195 -4.21 -14.36 -15.78
N ALA A 196 -2.92 -14.68 -15.55
CA ALA A 196 -1.96 -15.00 -16.60
C ALA A 196 -2.26 -16.32 -17.34
N ARG A 197 -3.05 -17.22 -16.75
CA ARG A 197 -3.38 -18.53 -17.32
C ARG A 197 -4.40 -18.40 -18.45
N THR A 198 -3.93 -18.05 -19.65
CA THR A 198 -4.80 -17.88 -20.84
C THR A 198 -5.09 -19.16 -21.61
N ASP A 199 -4.29 -20.21 -21.41
CA ASP A 199 -4.42 -21.50 -22.09
C ASP A 199 -3.96 -22.66 -21.19
N ALA A 200 -4.24 -23.88 -21.64
CA ALA A 200 -3.75 -25.08 -20.99
C ALA A 200 -2.21 -25.11 -21.02
N GLY A 201 -1.61 -25.19 -19.83
CA GLY A 201 -0.15 -25.15 -19.67
C GLY A 201 0.44 -23.76 -19.52
N SER A 202 -0.35 -22.68 -19.50
CA SER A 202 0.13 -21.36 -19.09
C SER A 202 0.34 -21.28 -17.57
N GLY A 203 1.40 -20.58 -17.18
CA GLY A 203 1.75 -20.32 -15.78
C GLY A 203 0.93 -19.17 -15.18
N PRO A 204 1.06 -18.92 -13.87
CA PRO A 204 1.90 -19.67 -12.93
C PRO A 204 1.32 -21.06 -12.70
N HIS A 205 2.13 -22.12 -12.60
CA HIS A 205 1.63 -23.48 -12.35
C HIS A 205 1.31 -23.67 -10.87
N LEU A 206 2.09 -23.04 -9.99
CA LEU A 206 1.91 -23.09 -8.53
C LEU A 206 1.68 -21.68 -7.99
N VAL A 207 0.82 -21.57 -6.96
CA VAL A 207 0.48 -20.30 -6.31
C VAL A 207 0.51 -20.52 -4.80
N TYR A 208 1.27 -19.70 -4.08
CA TYR A 208 1.41 -19.77 -2.62
C TYR A 208 1.07 -18.43 -1.99
N LEU A 209 0.09 -18.45 -1.09
CA LEU A 209 -0.51 -17.26 -0.50
C LEU A 209 -0.21 -17.20 1.02
N PRO A 210 -0.16 -16.00 1.63
CA PRO A 210 0.16 -15.83 3.04
C PRO A 210 -0.96 -16.26 3.98
N GLU A 211 -2.18 -16.53 3.48
CA GLU A 211 -3.31 -17.02 4.30
C GLU A 211 -3.14 -18.48 4.74
N THR A 212 -2.17 -19.21 4.17
CA THR A 212 -1.92 -20.63 4.48
C THR A 212 -0.47 -20.85 4.87
N VAL A 213 -0.25 -21.80 5.78
CA VAL A 213 1.10 -22.23 6.16
C VAL A 213 1.87 -22.72 4.93
N PHE A 214 3.06 -22.16 4.75
CA PHE A 214 4.03 -22.57 3.77
C PHE A 214 4.88 -23.72 4.32
N ASP A 215 4.78 -24.86 3.64
CA ASP A 215 5.53 -26.08 3.96
C ASP A 215 6.57 -26.31 2.87
N ILE A 216 7.85 -26.30 3.27
CA ILE A 216 8.99 -26.38 2.34
C ILE A 216 9.06 -27.75 1.67
N ASP A 217 8.81 -28.83 2.40
CA ASP A 217 8.88 -30.19 1.85
C ASP A 217 7.77 -30.40 0.81
N ARG A 218 6.57 -29.91 1.12
CA ARG A 218 5.45 -29.88 0.17
C ARG A 218 5.76 -29.00 -1.04
N PHE A 219 6.33 -27.81 -0.82
CA PHE A 219 6.72 -26.91 -1.91
C PHE A 219 7.67 -27.61 -2.89
N ILE A 220 8.72 -28.26 -2.38
CA ILE A 220 9.69 -29.01 -3.19
C ILE A 220 8.99 -30.13 -3.96
N ALA A 221 8.12 -30.90 -3.31
CA ALA A 221 7.37 -31.98 -3.96
C ALA A 221 6.41 -31.47 -5.05
N ASP A 222 5.74 -30.34 -4.82
CA ASP A 222 4.86 -29.71 -5.81
C ASP A 222 5.65 -29.19 -7.02
N VAL A 223 6.84 -28.62 -6.80
CA VAL A 223 7.73 -28.18 -7.88
C VAL A 223 8.24 -29.35 -8.70
N ASP A 224 8.73 -30.42 -8.05
CA ASP A 224 9.22 -31.63 -8.73
C ASP A 224 8.12 -32.28 -9.58
N ARG A 225 6.90 -32.37 -9.04
CA ARG A 225 5.73 -32.89 -9.76
C ARG A 225 5.42 -32.08 -11.02
N VAL A 226 5.35 -30.75 -10.91
CA VAL A 226 5.07 -29.88 -12.06
C VAL A 226 6.20 -29.95 -13.09
N TYR A 227 7.44 -29.87 -12.63
CA TYR A 227 8.61 -29.90 -13.51
C TYR A 227 8.72 -31.23 -14.28
N SER A 228 8.42 -32.36 -13.62
CA SER A 228 8.40 -33.68 -14.25
C SER A 228 7.30 -33.84 -15.32
N GLN A 229 6.21 -33.07 -15.21
CA GLN A 229 5.08 -33.12 -16.15
C GLN A 229 5.26 -32.14 -17.32
N GLU A 230 5.69 -30.91 -17.02
CA GLU A 230 5.69 -29.79 -17.96
C GLU A 230 7.09 -29.45 -18.50
N GLY A 231 8.16 -30.02 -17.91
CA GLY A 231 9.55 -29.68 -18.20
C GLY A 231 9.98 -28.28 -17.76
N ARG A 232 9.12 -27.58 -17.01
CA ARG A 232 9.29 -26.19 -16.54
C ARG A 232 8.36 -25.92 -15.36
N CYS A 233 8.62 -24.88 -14.56
CA CYS A 233 7.74 -24.51 -13.46
C CYS A 233 7.82 -23.00 -13.13
N VAL A 234 6.82 -22.24 -13.53
CA VAL A 234 6.54 -20.87 -13.02
C VAL A 234 5.73 -20.93 -11.74
N ILE A 235 6.17 -20.21 -10.72
CA ILE A 235 5.60 -20.20 -9.37
C ILE A 235 5.31 -18.75 -9.00
N ALA A 236 4.08 -18.45 -8.59
CA ALA A 236 3.74 -17.18 -7.96
C ALA A 236 3.69 -17.36 -6.45
N VAL A 237 4.48 -16.61 -5.69
CA VAL A 237 4.54 -16.70 -4.23
C VAL A 237 4.41 -15.32 -3.61
N SER A 238 3.62 -15.20 -2.56
CA SER A 238 3.56 -13.95 -1.80
C SER A 238 4.84 -13.75 -1.02
N GLU A 239 5.32 -12.50 -0.97
CA GLU A 239 6.49 -12.12 -0.17
C GLU A 239 6.30 -12.46 1.33
N GLY A 240 5.06 -12.52 1.82
CA GLY A 240 4.75 -12.78 3.23
C GLY A 240 4.28 -14.20 3.54
N VAL A 241 4.59 -15.19 2.69
CA VAL A 241 4.43 -16.60 3.09
C VAL A 241 5.22 -16.90 4.37
N HIS A 242 4.65 -17.74 5.22
CA HIS A 242 5.17 -18.02 6.56
C HIS A 242 5.05 -19.50 6.89
N ASP A 243 5.90 -19.97 7.81
CA ASP A 243 5.85 -21.34 8.30
C ASP A 243 4.71 -21.57 9.33
N ALA A 244 4.64 -22.77 9.91
CA ALA A 244 3.65 -23.11 10.94
C ALA A 244 3.78 -22.28 12.23
N ALA A 245 4.95 -21.69 12.49
CA ALA A 245 5.19 -20.81 13.63
C ALA A 245 4.83 -19.33 13.33
N GLY A 246 4.42 -19.02 12.10
CA GLY A 246 4.15 -17.64 11.66
C GLY A 246 5.42 -16.85 11.30
N THR A 247 6.58 -17.51 11.24
CA THR A 247 7.84 -16.89 10.84
C THR A 247 7.88 -16.75 9.32
N ALA A 248 8.12 -15.54 8.83
CA ALA A 248 8.24 -15.27 7.39
C ALA A 248 9.37 -16.12 6.77
N ILE A 249 9.10 -16.72 5.61
CA ILE A 249 10.10 -17.59 4.94
C ILE A 249 11.32 -16.80 4.49
N ALA A 250 11.15 -15.55 4.04
CA ALA A 250 12.27 -14.68 3.68
C ALA A 250 13.21 -14.39 4.86
N GLN A 251 12.66 -14.30 6.09
CA GLN A 251 13.48 -14.13 7.29
C GLN A 251 14.38 -15.35 7.49
N LYS A 252 13.81 -16.55 7.43
CA LYS A 252 14.57 -17.80 7.59
C LYS A 252 15.66 -17.94 6.52
N LEU A 253 15.32 -17.62 5.27
CA LEU A 253 16.27 -17.70 4.17
C LEU A 253 17.46 -16.74 4.38
N ALA A 254 17.21 -15.52 4.86
CA ALA A 254 18.27 -14.57 5.16
C ALA A 254 19.17 -15.05 6.32
N GLU A 255 18.57 -15.61 7.38
CA GLU A 255 19.30 -16.21 8.51
C GLU A 255 20.17 -17.40 8.07
N ASP A 256 19.64 -18.28 7.23
CA ASP A 256 20.33 -19.48 6.73
C ASP A 256 21.48 -19.15 5.75
N LEU A 257 21.38 -18.03 5.02
CA LEU A 257 22.39 -17.59 4.05
C LEU A 257 23.51 -16.73 4.69
N GLU A 258 23.58 -16.63 6.03
CA GLU A 258 24.45 -15.70 6.76
C GLU A 258 24.31 -14.24 6.29
N GLY A 259 23.19 -13.89 5.66
CA GLY A 259 22.89 -12.56 5.16
C GLY A 259 22.38 -11.65 6.26
N GLU A 260 22.63 -10.34 6.15
CA GLU A 260 21.96 -9.40 7.03
C GLU A 260 20.46 -9.39 6.72
N VAL A 261 19.63 -9.64 7.74
CA VAL A 261 18.18 -9.48 7.63
C VAL A 261 17.89 -7.98 7.54
N GLU A 262 17.81 -7.47 6.31
CA GLU A 262 17.38 -6.10 6.07
C GLU A 262 15.97 -5.91 6.62
N ARG A 263 15.78 -4.82 7.36
CA ARG A 263 14.46 -4.42 7.86
C ARG A 263 14.03 -3.16 7.14
N ASP A 264 12.75 -3.11 6.78
CA ASP A 264 12.16 -1.88 6.29
C ASP A 264 12.13 -0.82 7.40
N ALA A 265 11.86 0.43 7.06
CA ALA A 265 11.80 1.52 8.02
C ALA A 265 10.71 1.35 9.10
N HIS A 266 9.82 0.35 8.95
CA HIS A 266 8.79 0.00 9.91
C HIS A 266 9.21 -1.16 10.82
N GLY A 267 10.48 -1.60 10.74
CA GLY A 267 11.03 -2.69 11.55
C GLY A 267 10.61 -4.08 11.10
N ASN A 268 9.83 -4.19 10.02
CA ASN A 268 9.49 -5.47 9.42
C ASN A 268 10.67 -6.00 8.61
N VAL A 269 10.76 -7.30 8.43
CA VAL A 269 11.71 -7.87 7.45
C VAL A 269 11.41 -7.27 6.08
N GLN A 270 12.45 -6.83 5.38
CA GLN A 270 12.36 -6.30 4.02
C GLN A 270 12.12 -7.48 3.07
N LEU A 271 10.86 -7.70 2.71
CA LEU A 271 10.41 -8.85 1.90
C LEU A 271 10.50 -8.60 0.38
N SER A 272 10.74 -7.35 -0.05
CA SER A 272 10.94 -7.00 -1.46
C SER A 272 12.03 -5.92 -1.60
N GLY A 273 12.84 -6.03 -2.65
CA GLY A 273 13.96 -5.11 -2.91
C GLY A 273 15.21 -5.33 -2.05
N SER A 274 15.25 -6.39 -1.24
CA SER A 274 16.46 -6.88 -0.58
C SER A 274 17.22 -7.83 -1.51
N GLY A 275 18.56 -7.86 -1.39
CA GLY A 275 19.39 -8.82 -2.13
C GLY A 275 19.19 -10.28 -1.71
N ALA A 276 18.35 -10.55 -0.70
CA ALA A 276 18.04 -11.90 -0.23
C ALA A 276 17.08 -12.67 -1.16
N LEU A 277 16.38 -11.97 -2.06
CA LEU A 277 15.38 -12.54 -2.98
C LEU A 277 15.70 -12.26 -4.47
N GLY A 278 16.88 -11.69 -4.77
CA GLY A 278 17.30 -11.28 -6.12
C GLY A 278 18.72 -11.71 -6.47
#